data_AF-A0A3D1PNS4-F1
#
_entry.id   AF-A0A3D1PNS4-F1
#
_cell.length_a   1.000
_cell.length_b   1.000
_cell.length_c   1.000
_cell.angle_alpha   90.00
_cell.angle_beta   90.00
_cell.angle_gamma   90.00
#
_symmetry.space_group_name_H-M   'P 1'
#
loop_
_entity.id
_entity.type
_entity.pdbx_description
1 polymer ?
#
loop_
_entity_poly.entity_id
_entity_poly.type
_entity_poly.pdbx_seq_one_letter_code
_entity_poly.pdbx_strand_id
1 'polypeptide(L)' 'MNLERINSILNNKEKCDVFYDNRAVWIQGISNTTAKVGFIDNFEEKDVEIQDLYE' A
#
# COMPACT_ATOMS: atom_id res chain seq x y z
N MET A 1 8.21 -1.10 3.20
CA MET A 1 8.40 -0.82 1.76
C MET A 1 9.04 0.56 1.61
N ASN A 2 9.48 0.98 0.42
CA ASN A 2 10.03 2.34 0.21
C ASN A 2 9.11 3.18 -0.69
N LEU A 3 9.18 4.50 -0.51
CA LEU A 3 8.38 5.48 -1.25
C LEU A 3 8.58 5.36 -2.77
N GLU A 4 9.83 5.17 -3.21
CA GLU A 4 10.17 4.91 -4.62
C GLU A 4 9.55 3.62 -5.16
N ARG A 5 9.46 2.58 -4.33
CA ARG A 5 8.88 1.29 -4.69
C ARG A 5 7.37 1.42 -4.89
N ILE A 6 6.67 2.11 -3.97
CA ILE A 6 5.22 2.35 -4.12
C ILE A 6 4.92 3.27 -5.30
N ASN A 7 5.73 4.32 -5.51
CA ASN A 7 5.63 5.16 -6.70
C ASN A 7 5.82 4.32 -7.98
N SER A 8 6.76 3.38 -7.99
CA SER A 8 6.92 2.46 -9.12
C SER A 8 5.66 1.60 -9.32
N ILE A 9 5.08 1.02 -8.28
CA ILE A 9 3.86 0.21 -8.39
C ILE A 9 2.69 1.00 -8.96
N LEU A 10 2.46 2.20 -8.41
CA LEU A 10 1.38 3.08 -8.88
C LEU A 10 1.61 3.57 -10.32
N ASN A 11 2.86 3.85 -10.70
CA ASN A 11 3.19 4.43 -11.99
C ASN A 11 3.33 3.38 -13.10
N ASN A 12 3.83 2.17 -12.78
CA ASN A 12 4.03 1.08 -13.75
C ASN A 12 2.79 0.19 -13.93
N LYS A 13 1.71 0.41 -13.17
CA LYS A 13 0.50 -0.45 -13.16
C LYS A 13 0.82 -1.94 -12.94
N GLU A 14 1.91 -2.23 -12.25
CA GLU A 14 2.21 -3.59 -11.84
C GLU A 14 1.21 -4.00 -10.76
N LYS A 15 0.53 -5.13 -10.96
CA LYS A 15 -0.28 -5.76 -9.92
C LYS A 15 0.69 -6.30 -8.88
N CYS A 16 0.92 -5.51 -7.85
CA CYS A 16 1.73 -5.89 -6.70
C CYS A 16 0.78 -6.19 -5.54
N ASP A 17 0.87 -7.40 -4.98
CA ASP A 17 0.16 -7.77 -3.77
C ASP A 17 0.87 -7.10 -2.59
N VAL A 18 0.17 -6.18 -1.92
CA VAL A 18 0.71 -5.46 -0.77
C VAL A 18 0.06 -6.00 0.48
N PHE A 19 0.84 -6.18 1.53
CA PHE A 19 0.40 -6.67 2.82
C PHE A 19 0.69 -5.66 3.91
N TYR A 20 -0.26 -5.53 4.83
CA TYR A 20 -0.14 -4.79 6.07
C TYR A 20 -0.62 -5.70 7.19
N ASP A 21 0.24 -5.96 8.18
CA ASP A 21 -0.11 -6.79 9.34
C ASP A 21 -0.64 -8.20 8.97
N ASN A 22 -0.01 -8.86 7.99
CA ASN A 22 -0.44 -10.14 7.39
C ASN A 22 -1.81 -10.12 6.70
N ARG A 23 -2.35 -8.93 6.42
CA ARG A 23 -3.59 -8.75 5.66
C ARG A 23 -3.30 -8.17 4.30
N ALA A 24 -3.95 -8.70 3.28
CA ALA A 24 -3.83 -8.17 1.93
C ALA A 24 -4.53 -6.81 1.85
N VAL A 25 -3.79 -5.82 1.38
CA VAL A 25 -4.25 -4.45 1.22
C VAL A 25 -3.93 -3.94 -0.17
N TRP A 26 -4.74 -3.00 -0.65
CA TRP A 26 -4.51 -2.31 -1.91
C TRP A 26 -4.25 -0.84 -1.64
N ILE A 27 -3.22 -0.29 -2.28
CA ILE A 27 -2.83 1.12 -2.07
C ILE A 27 -3.74 1.99 -2.95
N GLN A 28 -4.58 2.81 -2.32
CA GLN A 28 -5.42 3.79 -3.02
C GLN A 28 -4.64 5.06 -3.38
N GLY A 29 -3.65 5.42 -2.57
CA GLY A 29 -2.78 6.57 -2.81
C GLY A 29 -1.66 6.67 -1.79
N ILE A 30 -0.66 7.50 -2.09
CA ILE A 30 0.45 7.81 -1.19
C ILE A 30 0.59 9.32 -1.05
N SER A 31 0.89 9.75 0.17
CA SER A 31 1.17 11.13 0.55
C SER A 31 2.48 11.16 1.33
N ASN A 32 3.57 11.57 0.66
CA ASN A 32 4.92 11.56 1.20
C ASN A 32 5.25 10.21 1.85
N THR A 33 5.25 10.12 3.18
CA THR A 33 5.65 8.93 3.95
C THR A 33 4.49 8.00 4.31
N THR A 34 3.25 8.40 4.05
CA THR A 34 2.05 7.64 4.41
C THR A 34 1.35 7.12 3.16
N ALA A 35 0.92 5.87 3.19
CA ALA A 35 0.10 5.25 2.17
C ALA A 35 -1.33 5.07 2.69
N LYS A 36 -2.30 5.48 1.90
CA LYS A 36 -3.70 5.13 2.11
C LYS A 36 -3.93 3.75 1.53
N VAL A 37 -4.22 2.80 2.40
CA VAL A 37 -4.46 1.40 2.02
C VAL A 37 -5.89 1.00 2.35
N GLY A 38 -6.50 0.22 1.46
CA GLY A 38 -7.77 -0.45 1.72
C GLY A 38 -7.53 -1.92 2.01
N PHE A 39 -8.27 -2.49 2.96
CA PHE A 39 -8.26 -3.93 3.23
C PHE A 39 -9.19 -4.64 2.25
N ILE A 40 -8.68 -5.70 1.62
CA ILE A 40 -9.46 -6.48 0.65
C ILE A 40 -10.57 -7.26 1.36
N ASP A 41 -10.34 -7.71 2.60
CA ASP A 41 -11.31 -8.50 3.38
C ASP A 41 -12.54 -7.70 3.83
N ASN A 42 -12.35 -6.49 4.35
CA ASN A 42 -13.40 -5.78 5.10
C ASN A 42 -13.82 -4.42 4.51
N PHE A 43 -13.31 -4.03 3.33
CA PHE A 43 -13.59 -2.71 2.75
C PHE A 43 -13.22 -1.53 3.69
N GLU A 44 -12.38 -1.78 4.69
CA GLU A 44 -11.87 -0.75 5.60
C GLU A 44 -10.69 -0.04 4.93
N GLU A 45 -10.57 1.26 5.13
CA GLU A 45 -9.45 2.06 4.63
C GLU A 45 -8.68 2.68 5.80
N LYS A 46 -7.36 2.62 5.72
CA LYS A 46 -6.45 3.08 6.77
C LYS A 46 -5.23 3.75 6.17
N ASP A 47 -4.82 4.85 6.79
CA ASP A 47 -3.55 5.49 6.51
C ASP A 47 -2.45 4.82 7.33
N VAL A 48 -1.47 4.23 6.64
CA VAL A 48 -0.36 3.48 7.24
C VAL A 48 0.97 4.01 6.72
N GLU A 49 2.04 3.86 7.48
CA GLU A 49 3.35 4.27 6.98
C GLU A 49 3.84 3.29 5.90
N ILE A 50 4.48 3.86 4.88
CA ILE A 50 5.05 3.09 3.76
C ILE A 50 6.06 2.05 4.24
N GLN A 51 6.71 2.34 5.37
CA GLN A 51 7.69 1.44 5.99
C GLN A 51 7.04 0.16 6.52
N ASP A 52 5.81 0.24 7.06
CA ASP A 52 5.07 -0.90 7.60
C ASP A 52 4.46 -1.81 6.52
N LEU A 53 4.35 -1.33 5.28
CA LEU A 53 3.88 -2.12 4.15
C LEU A 53 4.97 -3.05 3.63
N TYR A 54 4.58 -4.22 3.11
CA TYR A 54 5.49 -5.13 2.43
C TYR A 54 4.78 -5.91 1.32
N GLU A 55 5.57 -6.57 0.47
CA GLU A 55 5.13 -7.45 -0.62
C GLU A 55 5.05 -8.89 -0.14
#